data_AF-A0AAV0IFV4-F1
#
_entry.id   AF-A0AAV0IFV4-F1
#
_cell.length_a   1.000
_cell.length_b   1.000
_cell.length_c   1.000
_cell.angle_alpha   90.00
_cell.angle_beta   90.00
_cell.angle_gamma   90.00
#
_symmetry.space_group_name_H-M   'P 1'
#
loop_
_entity.id
_entity.type
_entity.pdbx_description
1 polymer ?
#
loop_
_entity_poly.entity_id
_entity_poly.type
_entity_poly.pdbx_seq_one_letter_code
_entity_poly.pdbx_strand_id
1 'polypeptide(L)'
;VEEYGCFEASFDRVSEDVRRAVFGSLEELFELPLETKLRNAYSNKPSRGYVGQHPLIPVYESLGIDDAHVPESVESFTNTLWPQGNSSFRFMKYDSPNTPDAKLGLSPHTDNNTVTILHQNQVEGLEVQTKDGRWINIQPSPTSFIVIIGEALRAWLNGRLYSPRHRVMMYGNETRYSLGLFSTPKSGYVIQTPKEMVDEKHPLLFKPYDHEEFMSFYYTEAGQRAPSALQAYCGI
;
A
#
# COMPACT_ATOMS: atom_id res chain seq x y z
N VAL A 1 -1.57 18.09 4.27
CA VAL A 1 -0.86 17.22 3.29
C VAL A 1 0.63 17.53 3.23
N GLU A 2 1.06 18.76 2.91
CA GLU A 2 2.49 19.10 2.73
C GLU A 2 3.42 18.73 3.90
N GLU A 3 2.94 18.85 5.14
CA GLU A 3 3.70 18.53 6.36
C GLU A 3 3.83 17.02 6.60
N TYR A 4 2.72 16.28 6.56
CA TYR A 4 2.62 14.88 6.99
C TYR A 4 2.71 13.86 5.84
N GLY A 5 2.51 14.26 4.59
CA GLY A 5 2.46 13.34 3.44
C GLY A 5 1.23 12.42 3.40
N CYS A 6 0.32 12.55 4.37
CA CYS A 6 -0.96 11.85 4.43
C CYS A 6 -2.07 12.77 4.96
N PHE A 7 -3.31 12.31 4.89
CA PHE A 7 -4.48 12.92 5.54
C PHE A 7 -5.62 11.91 5.71
N GLU A 8 -6.53 12.19 6.63
CA GLU A 8 -7.81 11.47 6.78
C GLU A 8 -8.88 12.10 5.88
N ALA A 9 -9.66 11.27 5.20
CA ALA A 9 -10.78 11.68 4.35
C ALA A 9 -12.08 11.02 4.85
N SER A 10 -12.95 11.80 5.49
CA SER A 10 -14.27 11.37 5.96
C SER A 10 -15.23 11.10 4.79
N PHE A 11 -16.02 10.03 4.89
CA PHE A 11 -16.96 9.62 3.85
C PHE A 11 -18.16 8.86 4.43
N ASP A 12 -19.16 9.60 4.87
CA ASP A 12 -20.32 9.13 5.65
C ASP A 12 -21.33 8.26 4.86
N ARG A 13 -21.01 7.86 3.63
CA ARG A 13 -21.93 7.16 2.71
C ARG A 13 -21.74 5.63 2.65
N VAL A 14 -20.73 5.08 3.31
CA VAL A 14 -20.60 3.62 3.46
C VAL A 14 -21.37 3.19 4.71
N SER A 15 -22.34 2.28 4.56
CA SER A 15 -23.08 1.77 5.71
C SER A 15 -22.24 0.79 6.55
N GLU A 16 -22.54 0.73 7.84
CA GLU A 16 -21.94 -0.24 8.76
C GLU A 16 -22.11 -1.69 8.29
N ASP A 17 -23.21 -2.01 7.60
CA ASP A 17 -23.46 -3.35 7.06
C ASP A 17 -22.52 -3.68 5.89
N VAL A 18 -22.27 -2.72 4.98
CA VAL A 18 -21.27 -2.88 3.91
C VAL A 18 -19.87 -3.01 4.48
N ARG A 19 -19.54 -2.18 5.49
CA ARG A 19 -18.24 -2.26 6.20
C ARG A 19 -18.05 -3.62 6.88
N ARG A 20 -19.08 -4.12 7.57
CA ARG A 20 -19.06 -5.43 8.24
C ARG A 20 -18.97 -6.59 7.25
N ALA A 21 -19.71 -6.55 6.14
CA ALA A 21 -19.61 -7.56 5.09
C ALA A 21 -18.19 -7.62 4.51
N VAL A 22 -17.60 -6.46 4.20
CA VAL A 22 -16.21 -6.33 3.73
C VAL A 22 -15.20 -6.97 4.71
N PHE A 23 -15.31 -6.68 6.01
CA PHE A 23 -14.37 -7.24 7.00
C PHE A 23 -14.64 -8.71 7.35
N GLY A 24 -15.89 -9.17 7.34
CA GLY A 24 -16.22 -10.58 7.54
C GLY A 24 -15.74 -11.45 6.38
N SER A 25 -15.97 -11.01 5.13
CA SER A 25 -15.39 -11.65 3.96
C SER A 25 -13.86 -11.76 4.09
N LEU A 26 -13.20 -10.72 4.61
CA LEU A 26 -11.74 -10.70 4.81
C LEU A 26 -11.17 -11.87 5.64
N GLU A 27 -11.89 -12.28 6.67
CA GLU A 27 -11.53 -13.41 7.52
C GLU A 27 -11.53 -14.69 6.68
N GLU A 28 -12.62 -14.94 5.94
CA GLU A 28 -12.80 -16.12 5.06
C GLU A 28 -11.70 -16.27 3.99
N LEU A 29 -11.19 -15.16 3.41
CA LEU A 29 -10.12 -15.24 2.39
C LEU A 29 -8.81 -15.72 2.97
N PHE A 30 -8.41 -15.15 4.10
CA PHE A 30 -7.10 -15.45 4.65
C PHE A 30 -7.09 -16.79 5.40
N GLU A 31 -8.25 -17.32 5.78
CA GLU A 31 -8.44 -18.71 6.17
C GLU A 31 -8.36 -19.72 5.01
N LEU A 32 -8.43 -19.29 3.73
CA LEU A 32 -8.26 -20.21 2.61
C LEU A 32 -6.91 -20.95 2.67
N PRO A 33 -6.85 -22.23 2.27
CA PRO A 33 -5.60 -22.98 2.18
C PRO A 33 -4.53 -22.23 1.39
N LEU A 34 -3.27 -22.33 1.83
CA LEU A 34 -2.13 -21.67 1.18
C LEU A 34 -2.04 -22.01 -0.32
N GLU A 35 -2.33 -23.27 -0.69
CA GLU A 35 -2.41 -23.74 -2.08
C GLU A 35 -3.46 -23.01 -2.92
N THR A 36 -4.56 -22.58 -2.31
CA THR A 36 -5.59 -21.76 -2.96
C THR A 36 -5.10 -20.33 -3.10
N LYS A 37 -4.56 -19.73 -2.03
CA LYS A 37 -4.01 -18.35 -2.05
C LYS A 37 -2.89 -18.21 -3.09
N LEU A 38 -2.02 -19.21 -3.22
CA LEU A 38 -0.93 -19.26 -4.21
C LEU A 38 -1.39 -19.28 -5.67
N ARG A 39 -2.65 -19.60 -5.98
CA ARG A 39 -3.19 -19.50 -7.36
C ARG A 39 -3.24 -18.06 -7.87
N ASN A 40 -3.23 -17.09 -6.96
CA ASN A 40 -3.14 -15.68 -7.25
C ASN A 40 -1.70 -15.14 -7.18
N ALA A 41 -0.65 -15.98 -7.17
CA ALA A 41 0.74 -15.50 -7.20
C ALA A 41 1.24 -15.33 -8.65
N TYR A 42 1.76 -14.14 -9.00
CA TYR A 42 2.29 -13.86 -10.35
C TYR A 42 3.81 -13.98 -10.40
N SER A 43 4.33 -14.97 -11.14
CA SER A 43 5.76 -15.24 -11.25
C SER A 43 6.56 -14.15 -11.98
N ASN A 44 5.92 -13.34 -12.80
CA ASN A 44 6.52 -12.27 -13.60
C ASN A 44 6.26 -10.85 -13.07
N LYS A 45 5.56 -10.71 -11.94
CA LYS A 45 5.06 -9.44 -11.41
C LYS A 45 5.20 -9.40 -9.88
N PRO A 46 6.42 -9.16 -9.35
CA PRO A 46 6.66 -9.14 -7.91
C PRO A 46 5.78 -8.11 -7.18
N SER A 47 5.28 -8.51 -6.01
CA SER A 47 4.32 -7.77 -5.17
C SER A 47 2.92 -7.54 -5.77
N ARG A 48 2.58 -8.17 -6.90
CA ARG A 48 1.18 -8.31 -7.35
C ARG A 48 0.66 -9.67 -6.94
N GLY A 49 -0.65 -9.75 -6.67
CA GLY A 49 -1.28 -11.02 -6.30
C GLY A 49 -1.04 -11.44 -4.84
N TYR A 50 -0.85 -12.74 -4.59
CA TYR A 50 -0.49 -13.24 -3.25
C TYR A 50 0.95 -12.92 -2.88
N VAL A 51 1.13 -12.32 -1.71
CA VAL A 51 2.42 -12.12 -1.05
C VAL A 51 2.27 -12.57 0.40
N GLY A 52 3.20 -13.38 0.91
CA GLY A 52 3.19 -13.88 2.29
C GLY A 52 4.34 -14.85 2.53
N GLN A 53 4.39 -15.44 3.72
CA GLN A 53 5.43 -16.43 4.13
C GLN A 53 6.88 -15.88 4.07
N HIS A 54 7.07 -14.56 4.12
CA HIS A 54 8.40 -13.96 4.03
C HIS A 54 9.15 -14.07 5.37
N PRO A 55 10.37 -14.65 5.43
CA PRO A 55 11.05 -14.91 6.70
C PRO A 55 11.31 -13.67 7.58
N LEU A 56 11.48 -12.49 6.98
CA LEU A 56 11.68 -11.23 7.71
C LEU A 56 10.37 -10.52 8.10
N ILE A 57 9.22 -10.95 7.56
CA ILE A 57 7.90 -10.37 7.85
C ILE A 57 6.87 -11.52 7.96
N PRO A 58 7.01 -12.43 8.95
CA PRO A 58 6.25 -13.69 8.97
C PRO A 58 4.75 -13.53 9.29
N VAL A 59 4.32 -12.35 9.75
CA VAL A 59 2.93 -12.01 10.12
C VAL A 59 2.17 -11.26 9.01
N TYR A 60 2.81 -11.00 7.87
CA TYR A 60 2.22 -10.29 6.75
C TYR A 60 1.73 -11.24 5.65
N GLU A 61 0.48 -11.07 5.24
CA GLU A 61 0.02 -11.55 3.94
C GLU A 61 -0.97 -10.58 3.26
N SER A 62 -0.90 -10.54 1.93
CA SER A 62 -1.73 -9.68 1.09
C SER A 62 -2.15 -10.38 -0.19
N LEU A 63 -3.34 -10.05 -0.68
CA LEU A 63 -3.88 -10.55 -1.95
C LEU A 63 -4.32 -9.38 -2.83
N GLY A 64 -3.51 -9.05 -3.83
CA GLY A 64 -3.82 -8.03 -4.83
C GLY A 64 -4.73 -8.55 -5.94
N ILE A 65 -5.55 -7.63 -6.50
CA ILE A 65 -6.28 -7.81 -7.76
C ILE A 65 -5.69 -6.81 -8.76
N ASP A 66 -5.08 -7.33 -9.84
CA ASP A 66 -4.65 -6.50 -10.97
C ASP A 66 -5.87 -5.86 -11.66
N ASP A 67 -5.72 -4.62 -12.15
CA ASP A 67 -6.77 -3.88 -12.86
C ASP A 67 -8.11 -3.86 -12.11
N ALA A 68 -8.05 -3.60 -10.79
CA ALA A 68 -9.19 -3.58 -9.85
C ALA A 68 -10.43 -2.76 -10.27
N HIS A 69 -10.29 -1.86 -11.24
CA HIS A 69 -11.34 -1.01 -11.82
C HIS A 69 -12.10 -1.68 -12.99
N VAL A 70 -11.59 -2.80 -13.51
CA VAL A 70 -12.18 -3.64 -14.56
C VAL A 70 -12.97 -4.75 -13.86
N PRO A 71 -14.32 -4.81 -13.99
CA PRO A 71 -15.16 -5.80 -13.31
C PRO A 71 -14.71 -7.25 -13.54
N GLU A 72 -14.31 -7.57 -14.77
CA GLU A 72 -13.87 -8.88 -15.22
C GLU A 72 -12.59 -9.34 -14.49
N SER A 73 -11.69 -8.41 -14.13
CA SER A 73 -10.49 -8.72 -13.34
C SER A 73 -10.83 -9.03 -11.88
N VAL A 74 -11.83 -8.35 -11.33
CA VAL A 74 -12.37 -8.65 -9.98
C VAL A 74 -13.03 -10.02 -9.96
N GLU A 75 -13.85 -10.31 -10.97
CA GLU A 75 -14.52 -11.59 -11.15
C GLU A 75 -13.51 -12.73 -11.37
N SER A 76 -12.46 -12.52 -12.18
CA SER A 76 -11.41 -13.50 -12.43
C SER A 76 -10.64 -13.87 -11.16
N PHE A 77 -10.20 -12.88 -10.36
CA PHE A 77 -9.59 -13.14 -9.04
C PHE A 77 -10.55 -13.89 -8.12
N THR A 78 -11.81 -13.45 -8.08
CA THR A 78 -12.84 -14.03 -7.20
C THR A 78 -13.07 -15.50 -7.54
N ASN A 79 -13.26 -15.82 -8.81
CA ASN A 79 -13.47 -17.19 -9.28
C ASN A 79 -12.21 -18.06 -9.12
N THR A 80 -11.02 -17.47 -9.14
CA THR A 80 -9.74 -18.18 -8.92
C THR A 80 -9.60 -18.66 -7.47
N LEU A 81 -10.03 -17.85 -6.50
CA LEU A 81 -9.91 -18.14 -5.07
C LEU A 81 -11.16 -18.82 -4.49
N TRP A 82 -12.36 -18.44 -4.96
CA TRP A 82 -13.63 -19.11 -4.68
C TRP A 82 -14.30 -19.56 -5.99
N PRO A 83 -14.02 -20.79 -6.48
CA PRO A 83 -14.69 -21.34 -7.65
C PRO A 83 -16.22 -21.52 -7.51
N GLN A 84 -16.76 -21.33 -6.30
CA GLN A 84 -18.19 -21.37 -5.97
C GLN A 84 -18.82 -19.96 -5.97
N GLY A 85 -18.03 -18.90 -6.21
CA GLY A 85 -18.43 -17.48 -6.18
C GLY A 85 -18.28 -16.79 -4.82
N ASN A 86 -17.93 -15.50 -4.81
CA ASN A 86 -17.93 -14.63 -3.62
C ASN A 86 -18.07 -13.14 -4.01
N SER A 87 -19.25 -12.53 -3.85
CA SER A 87 -19.57 -11.22 -4.45
C SER A 87 -18.99 -9.97 -3.75
N SER A 88 -17.97 -10.09 -2.88
CA SER A 88 -17.69 -9.09 -1.84
C SER A 88 -16.22 -8.64 -1.66
N PHE A 89 -15.28 -8.87 -2.60
CA PHE A 89 -13.86 -9.12 -2.23
C PHE A 89 -12.70 -8.24 -2.79
N ARG A 90 -11.73 -7.70 -1.96
CA ARG A 90 -10.38 -7.12 -2.38
C ARG A 90 -9.37 -6.62 -1.26
N PHE A 91 -8.65 -7.40 -0.41
CA PHE A 91 -7.93 -6.79 0.77
C PHE A 91 -6.69 -7.53 1.46
N MET A 92 -6.11 -7.00 2.57
CA MET A 92 -4.88 -7.42 3.34
C MET A 92 -5.14 -7.84 4.83
N LYS A 93 -4.24 -8.66 5.44
CA LYS A 93 -4.31 -9.13 6.86
C LYS A 93 -2.96 -9.10 7.60
N TYR A 94 -3.02 -8.91 8.93
CA TYR A 94 -1.90 -8.96 9.87
C TYR A 94 -2.29 -9.72 11.14
N ASP A 95 -1.61 -10.83 11.44
CA ASP A 95 -1.88 -11.65 12.63
C ASP A 95 -1.46 -10.96 13.94
N SER A 96 -2.22 -11.21 15.00
CA SER A 96 -1.93 -10.65 16.32
C SER A 96 -0.68 -11.27 16.95
N PRO A 97 0.12 -10.50 17.72
CA PRO A 97 1.37 -11.01 18.27
C PRO A 97 1.13 -12.06 19.36
N ASN A 98 -0.05 -12.05 20.03
CA ASN A 98 -0.40 -12.92 21.16
C ASN A 98 0.63 -12.88 22.30
N THR A 99 1.31 -11.74 22.44
CA THR A 99 2.34 -11.44 23.44
C THR A 99 2.17 -10.00 23.93
N PRO A 100 2.65 -9.67 25.14
CA PRO A 100 2.68 -8.28 25.62
C PRO A 100 3.51 -7.35 24.71
N ASP A 101 4.53 -7.92 24.07
CA ASP A 101 5.45 -7.18 23.18
C ASP A 101 4.83 -6.92 21.81
N ALA A 102 5.02 -5.70 21.31
CA ALA A 102 4.65 -5.30 19.96
C ALA A 102 5.51 -6.01 18.90
N LYS A 103 4.90 -6.45 17.80
CA LYS A 103 5.61 -7.05 16.66
C LYS A 103 5.52 -6.17 15.42
N LEU A 104 6.53 -6.23 14.56
CA LEU A 104 6.51 -5.55 13.27
C LEU A 104 5.57 -6.28 12.31
N GLY A 105 4.45 -5.65 11.95
CA GLY A 105 3.50 -6.14 10.96
C GLY A 105 3.93 -5.86 9.53
N LEU A 106 4.51 -4.68 9.28
CA LEU A 106 5.08 -4.28 7.99
C LEU A 106 6.24 -3.32 8.23
N SER A 107 7.35 -3.53 7.52
CA SER A 107 8.56 -2.73 7.68
C SER A 107 8.37 -1.26 7.27
N PRO A 108 9.14 -0.32 7.85
CA PRO A 108 9.11 1.09 7.45
C PRO A 108 9.43 1.26 5.95
N HIS A 109 8.51 1.78 5.16
CA HIS A 109 8.67 1.99 3.72
C HIS A 109 7.87 3.21 3.23
N THR A 110 8.09 3.62 1.98
CA THR A 110 7.28 4.60 1.25
C THR A 110 6.53 3.90 0.13
N ASP A 111 5.34 4.37 -0.22
CA ASP A 111 4.65 3.86 -1.40
C ASP A 111 5.31 4.39 -2.68
N ASN A 112 5.63 3.49 -3.61
CA ASN A 112 6.22 3.87 -4.91
C ASN A 112 5.18 4.42 -5.91
N ASN A 113 3.90 4.35 -5.57
CA ASN A 113 2.77 4.71 -6.44
C ASN A 113 2.52 6.24 -6.48
N THR A 114 1.39 6.66 -7.03
CA THR A 114 0.94 8.06 -7.02
C THR A 114 0.23 8.40 -5.70
N VAL A 115 -0.80 7.64 -5.34
CA VAL A 115 -1.60 7.80 -4.12
C VAL A 115 -2.09 6.43 -3.64
N THR A 116 -2.05 6.20 -2.33
CA THR A 116 -2.70 5.08 -1.66
C THR A 116 -3.92 5.57 -0.88
N ILE A 117 -5.02 4.82 -0.94
CA ILE A 117 -6.20 5.00 -0.08
C ILE A 117 -6.37 3.73 0.76
N LEU A 118 -6.29 3.87 2.08
CA LEU A 118 -6.41 2.77 3.04
C LEU A 118 -7.73 2.86 3.82
N HIS A 119 -8.32 1.71 4.12
CA HIS A 119 -9.34 1.55 5.16
C HIS A 119 -8.94 0.37 6.05
N GLN A 120 -9.29 0.39 7.33
CA GLN A 120 -8.86 -0.63 8.30
C GLN A 120 -9.99 -1.00 9.25
N ASN A 121 -9.95 -2.22 9.80
CA ASN A 121 -10.84 -2.57 10.91
C ASN A 121 -10.48 -1.70 12.14
N GLN A 122 -11.25 -1.82 13.22
CA GLN A 122 -11.08 -0.99 14.42
C GLN A 122 -9.89 -1.43 15.30
N VAL A 123 -8.84 -1.98 14.67
CA VAL A 123 -7.60 -2.44 15.31
C VAL A 123 -6.48 -1.51 14.86
N GLU A 124 -5.81 -0.89 15.83
CA GLU A 124 -4.68 -0.01 15.59
C GLU A 124 -3.48 -0.73 14.95
N GLY A 125 -2.58 0.05 14.35
CA GLY A 125 -1.25 -0.46 13.99
C GLY A 125 -0.56 0.31 12.88
N LEU A 126 -1.29 1.06 12.05
CA LEU A 126 -0.68 1.96 11.06
C LEU A 126 0.03 3.11 11.78
N GLU A 127 1.32 3.26 11.53
CA GLU A 127 2.11 4.39 12.01
C GLU A 127 2.77 5.12 10.84
N VAL A 128 2.72 6.45 10.86
CA VAL A 128 3.31 7.34 9.85
C VAL A 128 4.45 8.13 10.47
N GLN A 129 5.57 8.22 9.77
CA GLN A 129 6.73 9.00 10.19
C GLN A 129 6.62 10.44 9.68
N THR A 130 6.76 11.37 10.61
CA THR A 130 6.89 12.81 10.33
C THR A 130 8.28 13.17 9.82
N LYS A 131 8.41 14.36 9.22
CA LYS A 131 9.70 14.86 8.68
C LYS A 131 10.81 15.01 9.72
N ASP A 132 10.46 15.18 11.00
CA ASP A 132 11.42 15.23 12.12
C ASP A 132 11.77 13.83 12.69
N GLY A 133 11.24 12.76 12.08
CA GLY A 133 11.54 11.37 12.40
C GLY A 133 10.63 10.72 13.46
N ARG A 134 9.70 11.47 14.07
CA ARG A 134 8.75 10.90 15.04
C ARG A 134 7.68 10.04 14.35
N TRP A 135 7.29 8.96 14.99
CA TRP A 135 6.19 8.09 14.57
C TRP A 135 4.87 8.54 15.19
N ILE A 136 3.82 8.64 14.38
CA ILE A 136 2.46 8.95 14.79
C ILE A 136 1.57 7.73 14.48
N ASN A 137 0.90 7.21 15.50
CA ASN A 137 -0.15 6.19 15.35
C ASN A 137 -1.39 6.82 14.69
N ILE A 138 -1.90 6.15 13.65
CA ILE A 138 -3.10 6.55 12.94
C ILE A 138 -4.29 5.75 13.47
N GLN A 139 -5.11 6.43 14.25
CA GLN A 139 -6.32 5.87 14.86
C GLN A 139 -7.28 5.36 13.77
N PRO A 140 -7.84 4.14 13.89
CA PRO A 140 -8.85 3.64 12.97
C PRO A 140 -10.16 4.40 13.16
N SER A 141 -10.90 4.60 12.07
CA SER A 141 -12.22 5.22 12.06
C SER A 141 -13.13 4.45 11.13
N PRO A 142 -14.41 4.21 11.51
CA PRO A 142 -15.34 3.44 10.69
C PRO A 142 -15.86 4.23 9.48
N THR A 143 -15.73 5.56 9.48
CA THR A 143 -16.33 6.47 8.50
C THR A 143 -15.31 7.22 7.64
N SER A 144 -14.03 6.83 7.68
CA SER A 144 -12.99 7.53 6.93
C SER A 144 -11.95 6.61 6.29
N PHE A 145 -11.19 7.20 5.39
CA PHE A 145 -10.07 6.60 4.69
C PHE A 145 -8.79 7.37 4.99
N ILE A 146 -7.67 6.67 5.07
CA ILE A 146 -6.34 7.30 5.17
C ILE A 146 -5.76 7.40 3.76
N VAL A 147 -5.47 8.62 3.32
CA VAL A 147 -4.85 8.89 2.03
C VAL A 147 -3.37 9.17 2.24
N ILE A 148 -2.50 8.42 1.55
CA ILE A 148 -1.04 8.54 1.61
C ILE A 148 -0.52 8.96 0.22
N ILE A 149 0.36 9.95 0.19
CA ILE A 149 1.04 10.40 -1.03
C ILE A 149 2.20 9.45 -1.34
N GLY A 150 2.28 8.95 -2.58
CA GLY A 150 3.38 8.09 -3.03
C GLY A 150 4.51 8.85 -3.72
N GLU A 151 5.65 8.16 -3.88
CA GLU A 151 6.89 8.68 -4.49
C GLU A 151 6.68 9.17 -5.94
N ALA A 152 5.77 8.57 -6.73
CA ALA A 152 5.50 9.04 -8.09
C ALA A 152 4.83 10.42 -8.12
N LEU A 153 3.91 10.70 -7.19
CA LEU A 153 3.28 12.01 -7.07
C LEU A 153 4.24 13.05 -6.48
N ARG A 154 5.10 12.65 -5.54
CA ARG A 154 6.22 13.47 -5.05
C ARG A 154 7.14 13.87 -6.20
N ALA A 155 7.54 12.93 -7.07
CA ALA A 155 8.41 13.21 -8.21
C ALA A 155 7.74 14.17 -9.21
N TRP A 156 6.48 13.89 -9.57
CA TRP A 156 5.70 14.75 -10.46
C TRP A 156 5.56 16.18 -9.92
N LEU A 157 5.34 16.36 -8.62
CA LEU A 157 5.23 17.67 -7.97
C LEU A 157 6.58 18.31 -7.56
N ASN A 158 7.71 17.84 -8.08
CA ASN A 158 9.06 18.33 -7.74
C ASN A 158 9.36 18.35 -6.23
N GLY A 159 8.86 17.36 -5.48
CA GLY A 159 9.05 17.27 -4.03
C GLY A 159 8.15 18.20 -3.19
N ARG A 160 7.23 18.97 -3.78
CA ARG A 160 6.31 19.86 -3.03
C ARG A 160 5.42 19.10 -2.05
N LEU A 161 4.99 17.89 -2.41
CA LEU A 161 4.38 16.95 -1.47
C LEU A 161 5.41 15.92 -1.00
N TYR A 162 5.36 15.59 0.28
CA TYR A 162 6.16 14.56 0.92
C TYR A 162 5.47 13.19 0.76
N SER A 163 6.23 12.15 0.41
CA SER A 163 5.79 10.74 0.56
C SER A 163 6.31 10.25 1.91
N PRO A 164 5.44 9.91 2.88
CA PRO A 164 5.87 9.62 4.22
C PRO A 164 6.28 8.16 4.37
N ARG A 165 7.34 7.92 5.15
CA ARG A 165 7.61 6.56 5.61
C ARG A 165 6.46 6.14 6.52
N HIS A 166 5.93 4.94 6.31
CA HIS A 166 4.91 4.36 7.16
C HIS A 166 5.25 2.90 7.46
N ARG A 167 4.69 2.36 8.54
CA ARG A 167 4.89 0.98 8.99
C ARG A 167 3.61 0.44 9.62
N VAL A 168 3.55 -0.87 9.83
CA VAL A 168 2.51 -1.48 10.67
C VAL A 168 3.17 -2.10 11.89
N MET A 169 2.71 -1.71 13.07
CA MET A 169 3.04 -2.32 14.37
C MET A 169 1.81 -3.07 14.88
N MET A 170 1.99 -4.31 15.32
CA MET A 170 0.92 -5.18 15.80
C MET A 170 1.02 -5.35 17.32
N TYR A 171 -0.11 -5.20 18.00
CA TYR A 171 -0.23 -5.18 19.46
C TYR A 171 -1.31 -6.16 19.94
N GLY A 172 -1.17 -6.69 21.16
CA GLY A 172 -2.22 -7.47 21.82
C GLY A 172 -2.63 -8.76 21.09
N ASN A 173 -3.94 -9.00 21.04
CA ASN A 173 -4.51 -10.30 20.66
C ASN A 173 -5.44 -10.22 19.43
N GLU A 174 -5.78 -9.03 18.94
CA GLU A 174 -6.73 -8.84 17.83
C GLU A 174 -6.05 -8.78 16.46
N THR A 175 -6.61 -9.48 15.49
CA THR A 175 -6.11 -9.51 14.10
C THR A 175 -6.48 -8.21 13.38
N ARG A 176 -5.51 -7.59 12.71
CA ARG A 176 -5.74 -6.36 11.93
C ARG A 176 -5.99 -6.70 10.47
N TYR A 177 -6.98 -6.02 9.90
CA TYR A 177 -7.44 -6.19 8.53
C TYR A 177 -7.47 -4.82 7.84
N SER A 178 -7.01 -4.73 6.59
CA SER A 178 -7.04 -3.45 5.85
C SER A 178 -7.23 -3.59 4.35
N LEU A 179 -8.07 -2.72 3.80
CA LEU A 179 -8.16 -2.44 2.37
C LEU A 179 -7.07 -1.45 1.96
N GLY A 180 -6.50 -1.64 0.78
CA GLY A 180 -5.66 -0.63 0.13
C GLY A 180 -5.99 -0.54 -1.36
N LEU A 181 -6.25 0.68 -1.84
CA LEU A 181 -6.31 1.03 -3.25
C LEU A 181 -5.06 1.82 -3.61
N PHE A 182 -4.24 1.28 -4.50
CA PHE A 182 -2.96 1.83 -4.89
C PHE A 182 -3.04 2.36 -6.33
N SER A 183 -2.96 3.68 -6.51
CA SER A 183 -3.00 4.31 -7.83
C SER A 183 -1.59 4.34 -8.43
N THR A 184 -1.28 3.40 -9.33
CA THR A 184 0.02 3.37 -10.03
C THR A 184 -0.04 4.13 -11.37
N PRO A 185 1.04 4.84 -11.76
CA PRO A 185 1.24 5.31 -13.12
C PRO A 185 1.06 4.20 -14.16
N LYS A 186 0.56 4.55 -15.34
CA LYS A 186 0.40 3.60 -16.46
C LYS A 186 1.77 3.19 -17.00
N SER A 187 1.96 1.90 -17.32
CA SER A 187 3.15 1.42 -18.05
C SER A 187 3.37 2.23 -19.35
N GLY A 188 4.62 2.63 -19.60
CA GLY A 188 5.01 3.50 -20.72
C GLY A 188 4.68 4.99 -20.52
N TYR A 189 4.15 5.40 -19.36
CA TYR A 189 3.97 6.80 -19.03
C TYR A 189 5.21 7.34 -18.31
N VAL A 190 5.93 8.23 -19.00
CA VAL A 190 7.07 8.95 -18.42
C VAL A 190 6.58 9.96 -17.39
N ILE A 191 6.95 9.74 -16.13
CA ILE A 191 6.76 10.70 -15.04
C ILE A 191 7.76 11.82 -15.27
N GLN A 192 7.24 13.03 -15.51
CA GLN A 192 8.03 14.23 -15.68
C GLN A 192 7.42 15.38 -14.88
N THR A 193 8.25 16.09 -14.13
CA THR A 193 7.90 17.31 -13.42
C THR A 193 7.39 18.40 -14.40
N PRO A 194 6.18 18.97 -14.19
CA PRO A 194 5.71 20.13 -14.96
C PRO A 194 6.63 21.33 -14.80
N LYS A 195 6.79 22.13 -15.85
CA LYS A 195 7.73 23.29 -15.85
C LYS A 195 7.34 24.32 -14.79
N GLU A 196 6.06 24.44 -14.52
CA GLU A 196 5.42 25.31 -13.52
C GLU A 196 5.81 24.95 -12.08
N MET A 197 6.30 23.72 -11.86
CA MET A 197 6.77 23.27 -10.54
C MET A 197 8.25 23.56 -10.28
N VAL A 198 8.98 24.07 -11.29
CA VAL A 198 10.42 24.37 -11.24
C VAL A 198 10.64 25.88 -11.31
N ASP A 199 11.32 26.43 -10.32
CA ASP A 199 11.65 27.86 -10.22
C ASP A 199 12.99 28.05 -9.49
N GLU A 200 13.47 29.30 -9.35
CA GLU A 200 14.77 29.59 -8.69
C GLU A 200 14.83 29.14 -7.22
N LYS A 201 13.68 29.00 -6.55
CA LYS A 201 13.57 28.51 -5.16
C LYS A 201 13.32 27.00 -5.10
N HIS A 202 12.79 26.42 -6.17
CA HIS A 202 12.48 25.00 -6.32
C HIS A 202 13.16 24.43 -7.58
N PRO A 203 14.49 24.22 -7.57
CA PRO A 203 15.19 23.60 -8.69
C PRO A 203 14.64 22.19 -8.97
N LEU A 204 14.86 21.68 -10.19
CA LEU A 204 14.42 20.34 -10.57
C LEU A 204 15.16 19.28 -9.73
N LEU A 205 14.41 18.41 -9.05
CA LEU A 205 14.94 17.36 -8.17
C LEU A 205 15.06 16.00 -8.85
N PHE A 206 14.26 15.76 -9.91
CA PHE A 206 14.11 14.46 -10.55
C PHE A 206 14.20 14.57 -12.08
N LYS A 207 14.93 13.64 -12.68
CA LYS A 207 14.97 13.40 -14.14
C LYS A 207 13.67 12.70 -14.56
N PRO A 208 13.18 12.92 -15.80
CA PRO A 208 12.05 12.14 -16.33
C PRO A 208 12.35 10.65 -16.32
N TYR A 209 11.36 9.82 -15.95
CA TYR A 209 11.56 8.37 -15.85
C TYR A 209 10.27 7.56 -16.09
N ASP A 210 10.40 6.30 -16.52
CA ASP A 210 9.28 5.36 -16.59
C ASP A 210 9.10 4.61 -15.26
N HIS A 211 7.85 4.43 -14.84
CA HIS A 211 7.53 3.83 -13.54
C HIS A 211 7.86 2.32 -13.46
N GLU A 212 7.72 1.57 -14.55
CA GLU A 212 7.99 0.13 -14.61
C GLU A 212 9.50 -0.15 -14.65
N GLU A 213 10.27 0.69 -15.34
CA GLU A 213 11.74 0.67 -15.26
C GLU A 213 12.23 1.02 -13.84
N PHE A 214 11.63 2.02 -13.18
CA PHE A 214 11.93 2.34 -11.78
C PHE A 214 11.61 1.17 -10.84
N MET A 215 10.45 0.53 -10.99
CA MET A 215 10.08 -0.65 -10.18
C MET A 215 11.04 -1.83 -10.44
N SER A 216 11.51 -1.99 -11.67
CA SER A 216 12.54 -2.99 -12.01
C SER A 216 13.86 -2.70 -11.29
N PHE A 217 14.30 -1.44 -11.25
CA PHE A 217 15.46 -1.02 -10.45
C PHE A 217 15.23 -1.20 -8.95
N TYR A 218 14.04 -0.87 -8.43
CA TYR A 218 13.68 -0.94 -7.01
C TYR A 218 13.91 -2.35 -6.44
N TYR A 219 13.58 -3.40 -7.19
CA TYR A 219 13.79 -4.79 -6.76
C TYR A 219 15.23 -5.32 -6.92
N THR A 220 16.17 -4.53 -7.45
CA THR A 220 17.59 -4.89 -7.46
C THR A 220 18.24 -4.74 -6.08
N GLU A 221 19.36 -5.42 -5.86
CA GLU A 221 20.18 -5.25 -4.65
C GLU A 221 20.64 -3.78 -4.45
N ALA A 222 20.87 -3.04 -5.54
CA ALA A 222 21.19 -1.62 -5.49
C ALA A 222 19.99 -0.77 -5.06
N GLY A 223 18.80 -1.03 -5.61
CA GLY A 223 17.55 -0.36 -5.25
C GLY A 223 17.17 -0.60 -3.78
N GLN A 224 17.25 -1.85 -3.31
CA GLN A 224 16.93 -2.23 -1.92
C GLN A 224 17.93 -1.69 -0.88
N ARG A 225 19.19 -1.42 -1.27
CA ARG A 225 20.20 -0.81 -0.39
C ARG A 225 20.21 0.72 -0.40
N ALA A 226 19.55 1.35 -1.37
CA ALA A 226 19.51 2.81 -1.46
C ALA A 226 18.70 3.43 -0.31
N PRO A 227 19.19 4.49 0.37
CA PRO A 227 18.40 5.20 1.38
C PRO A 227 17.08 5.78 0.85
N SER A 228 17.05 6.12 -0.43
CA SER A 228 15.85 6.33 -1.25
C SER A 228 16.13 5.76 -2.64
N ALA A 229 15.37 4.73 -3.02
CA ALA A 229 15.48 4.13 -4.36
C ALA A 229 15.12 5.13 -5.47
N LEU A 230 14.11 5.98 -5.25
CA LEU A 230 13.73 7.04 -6.19
C LEU A 230 14.90 7.99 -6.44
N GLN A 231 15.51 8.53 -5.38
CA GLN A 231 16.64 9.46 -5.52
C GLN A 231 17.84 8.78 -6.19
N ALA A 232 18.12 7.51 -5.87
CA ALA A 232 19.21 6.77 -6.51
C ALA A 232 18.98 6.51 -8.00
N TYR A 233 17.72 6.36 -8.43
CA TYR A 233 17.35 6.06 -9.80
C TYR A 233 17.24 7.32 -10.69
N CYS A 234 16.45 8.31 -10.28
CA CYS A 234 16.14 9.48 -11.10
C CYS A 234 16.54 10.82 -10.46
N GLY A 235 17.19 10.85 -9.30
CA GLY A 235 17.63 12.09 -8.66
C GLY A 235 18.60 12.93 -9.50
N ILE A 236 18.58 14.23 -9.26
CA ILE A 236 19.57 15.23 -9.73
C ILE A 236 20.54 15.56 -8.60
#